data_AF-A0A644XK42-F1
#
_entry.id   AF-A0A644XK42-F1
#
_cell.length_a   1.000
_cell.length_b   1.000
_cell.length_c   1.000
_cell.angle_alpha   90.00
_cell.angle_beta   90.00
_cell.angle_gamma   90.00
#
_symmetry.space_group_name_H-M   'P 1'
#
loop_
_entity.id
_entity.type
_entity.pdbx_description
1 polymer ?
#
loop_
_entity_poly.entity_id
_entity_poly.type
_entity_poly.pdbx_seq_one_letter_code
_entity_poly.pdbx_strand_id
1 'polypeptide(L)' 'MQRTSLSTHALVEFLKANRFQYFDVSLLLHHGLLATHTISFRKTHIWDEGIDNSTLKWLRDEFLEHYENAVWVIN' A
#
# COMPACT_ATOMS: atom_id res chain seq x y z
N MET A 1 14.16 -13.98 -2.45
CA MET A 1 13.93 -12.53 -2.27
C MET A 1 13.53 -12.29 -0.82
N GLN A 2 14.13 -11.31 -0.17
CA GLN A 2 13.83 -10.98 1.23
C GLN A 2 12.52 -10.20 1.27
N ARG A 3 11.48 -10.76 1.87
CA ARG A 3 10.19 -10.07 2.05
C ARG A 3 10.36 -8.96 3.09
N THR A 4 9.94 -7.74 2.74
CA THR A 4 10.03 -6.58 3.63
C THR A 4 8.65 -6.24 4.15
N SER A 5 8.47 -6.26 5.48
CA SER A 5 7.22 -5.87 6.13
C SER A 5 7.30 -4.40 6.57
N LEU A 6 6.28 -3.62 6.24
CA LEU A 6 6.17 -2.20 6.54
C LEU A 6 4.82 -1.90 7.21
N SER A 7 4.80 -0.98 8.17
CA SER A 7 3.54 -0.35 8.57
C SER A 7 3.01 0.54 7.44
N THR A 8 1.74 0.92 7.46
CA THR A 8 1.17 1.85 6.46
C THR A 8 1.95 3.15 6.36
N HIS A 9 2.39 3.71 7.50
CA HIS A 9 3.23 4.90 7.53
C HIS A 9 4.57 4.67 6.81
N ALA A 10 5.24 3.56 7.09
CA ALA A 10 6.51 3.22 6.43
C ALA A 10 6.33 2.91 4.94
N LEU A 11 5.22 2.27 4.56
CA LEU A 11 4.86 2.05 3.15
C LEU A 11 4.71 3.38 2.42
N VAL A 12 3.97 4.34 2.98
CA VAL A 12 3.78 5.66 2.34
C VAL A 12 5.13 6.35 2.09
N GLU A 13 6.04 6.35 3.07
CA GLU A 13 7.37 6.95 2.88
C GLU A 13 8.22 6.16 1.87
N PHE A 14 8.15 4.83 1.88
CA PHE A 14 8.78 3.98 0.87
C PHE A 14 8.28 4.30 -0.55
N LEU A 15 6.97 4.40 -0.74
CA LEU A 15 6.37 4.71 -2.05
C LEU A 15 6.72 6.14 -2.49
N LYS A 16 6.79 7.09 -1.55
CA LYS A 16 7.24 8.47 -1.82
C LYS A 16 8.69 8.53 -2.28
N ALA A 17 9.56 7.70 -1.72
CA ALA A 17 10.96 7.58 -2.19
C ALA A 17 11.04 6.95 -3.59
N ASN A 18 10.12 6.04 -3.91
CA ASN A 18 10.06 5.31 -5.18
C ASN A 18 8.90 5.77 -6.09
N ARG A 19 8.70 7.10 -6.19
CA ARG A 19 7.60 7.68 -6.98
C ARG A 19 7.55 7.14 -8.41
N PHE A 20 6.34 7.04 -8.94
CA PHE A 20 6.04 6.54 -10.28
C PHE A 20 6.30 5.05 -10.54
N GLN A 21 6.82 4.32 -9.54
CA GLN A 21 6.91 2.85 -9.59
C GLN A 21 5.65 2.19 -9.04
N TYR A 22 5.43 0.94 -9.42
CA TYR A 22 4.36 0.09 -8.92
C TYR A 22 4.97 -1.02 -8.06
N PHE A 23 4.28 -1.35 -6.98
CA PHE A 23 4.70 -2.39 -6.06
C PHE A 23 3.53 -3.32 -5.79
N ASP A 24 3.76 -4.62 -5.99
CA ASP A 24 2.82 -5.64 -5.57
C ASP A 24 3.07 -5.94 -4.09
N VAL A 25 2.09 -5.60 -3.27
CA VAL A 25 2.16 -5.71 -1.82
C VAL A 25 1.07 -6.63 -1.32
N SER A 26 1.39 -7.41 -0.30
CA SER A 26 0.39 -8.18 0.43
C SER A 26 -0.01 -7.40 1.68
N LEU A 27 -1.27 -7.02 1.75
CA LEU A 27 -1.93 -6.39 2.89
C LEU A 27 -2.30 -7.46 3.91
N LEU A 28 -1.82 -7.32 5.14
CA LEU A 28 -2.23 -8.10 6.30
C LEU A 28 -3.03 -7.20 7.26
N LEU A 29 -4.33 -7.49 7.36
CA LEU A 29 -5.21 -6.85 8.35
C LEU A 29 -5.21 -7.62 9.67
N HIS A 30 -5.57 -6.95 10.77
CA HIS A 30 -5.62 -7.54 12.13
C HIS A 30 -6.42 -8.84 12.25
N HIS A 31 -7.34 -9.12 11.32
CA HIS A 31 -8.15 -10.33 11.29
C HIS A 31 -7.58 -11.45 10.40
N GLY A 32 -6.33 -11.33 9.96
CA GLY A 32 -5.62 -12.37 9.19
C GLY A 32 -5.96 -12.41 7.71
N LEU A 33 -6.63 -11.38 7.18
CA LEU A 33 -6.95 -11.30 5.76
C LEU A 33 -5.71 -10.86 5.00
N LEU A 34 -5.26 -11.70 4.06
CA LEU A 34 -4.20 -11.40 3.11
C LEU A 34 -4.84 -10.99 1.79
N ALA A 35 -4.74 -9.73 1.41
CA ALA A 35 -5.12 -9.25 0.09
C ALA A 35 -3.86 -8.81 -0.67
N THR A 36 -3.80 -9.05 -1.97
CA THR A 36 -2.71 -8.52 -2.81
C THR A 36 -3.20 -7.25 -3.49
N HIS A 37 -2.39 -6.21 -3.38
CA HIS A 37 -2.64 -4.90 -3.97
C HIS A 37 -1.46 -4.50 -4.84
N THR A 38 -1.72 -3.81 -5.94
CA THR A 38 -0.70 -3.08 -6.68
C THR A 38 -0.79 -1.61 -6.30
N ILE A 39 0.26 -1.08 -5.66
CA ILE A 39 0.26 0.28 -5.10
C ILE A 39 1.32 1.16 -5.74
N SER A 40 0.97 2.43 -5.99
CA SER A 40 1.89 3.45 -6.52
C SER A 40 1.65 4.83 -5.90
N PHE A 41 2.73 5.57 -5.62
CA PHE A 41 2.63 6.99 -5.25
C PHE A 41 2.92 7.88 -6.45
N ARG A 42 1.93 8.69 -6.85
CA ARG A 42 1.99 9.55 -8.04
C ARG A 42 1.48 10.94 -7.72
N LYS A 43 2.31 11.95 -7.99
CA LYS A 43 2.04 13.36 -7.66
C LYS A 43 1.76 13.52 -6.15
N THR A 44 0.50 13.57 -5.77
CA THR A 44 0.00 13.76 -4.39
C THR A 44 -0.93 12.64 -3.92
N HIS A 45 -1.10 11.58 -4.73
CA HIS A 45 -2.08 10.52 -4.48
C HIS A 45 -1.42 9.15 -4.44
N ILE A 46 -2.03 8.26 -3.67
CA ILE A 46 -1.74 6.83 -3.66
C ILE A 46 -2.79 6.15 -4.52
N TRP A 47 -2.31 5.41 -5.51
CA TRP A 47 -3.12 4.54 -6.35
C TRP A 47 -3.03 3.14 -5.78
N ASP A 48 -4.18 2.58 -5.41
CA ASP A 48 -4.32 1.29 -4.75
C ASP A 48 -5.26 0.44 -5.61
N GLU A 49 -4.73 -0.59 -6.25
CA GLU A 49 -5.48 -1.49 -7.10
C GLU A 49 -5.58 -2.87 -6.43
N GLY A 50 -6.79 -3.23 -6.01
CA GLY A 50 -7.08 -4.54 -5.46
C GLY A 50 -7.22 -5.62 -6.55
N ILE A 51 -7.24 -6.89 -6.14
CA ILE A 51 -7.39 -8.04 -7.05
C ILE A 51 -8.71 -8.05 -7.83
N ASP A 52 -9.70 -7.27 -7.39
CA ASP A 52 -10.97 -7.05 -8.09
C ASP A 52 -10.86 -6.01 -9.22
N ASN A 53 -9.65 -5.53 -9.51
CA ASN A 53 -9.34 -4.44 -10.44
C ASN A 53 -10.07 -3.13 -10.10
N SER A 54 -10.54 -2.97 -8.86
CA SER A 54 -11.03 -1.68 -8.40
C SER A 54 -9.82 -0.80 -8.09
N THR A 55 -9.66 0.27 -8.88
CA THR A 55 -8.62 1.26 -8.63
C THR A 55 -9.15 2.33 -7.69
N LEU A 56 -8.66 2.32 -6.46
CA LEU A 56 -8.91 3.36 -5.49
C LEU A 56 -7.81 4.41 -5.57
N LYS A 57 -8.23 5.67 -5.45
CA LYS A 57 -7.33 6.82 -5.46
C LYS A 57 -7.49 7.54 -4.13
N TRP A 58 -6.42 7.55 -3.36
CA TRP A 58 -6.41 8.09 -2.00
C TRP A 58 -5.57 9.37 -1.90
N LEU A 59 -6.02 10.31 -1.09
CA LEU A 59 -5.10 11.26 -0.47
C LEU A 59 -4.23 10.54 0.56
N ARG A 60 -3.05 11.09 0.84
CA ARG A 60 -2.12 10.51 1.82
C ARG A 60 -2.79 10.24 3.17
N ASP A 61 -3.46 11.25 3.71
CA ASP A 61 -3.98 11.18 5.07
C ASP A 61 -5.21 10.25 5.14
N GLU A 62 -6.04 10.23 4.08
CA GLU A 62 -7.14 9.25 3.94
C GLU A 62 -6.62 7.80 3.91
N PHE A 63 -5.54 7.55 3.16
CA PHE A 63 -4.93 6.22 3.10
C PHE A 63 -4.36 5.79 4.46
N LEU A 64 -3.71 6.72 5.17
CA LEU A 64 -3.16 6.49 6.50
C LEU A 64 -4.27 6.20 7.53
N GLU A 65 -5.39 6.89 7.46
CA GLU A 65 -6.55 6.66 8.34
C GLU A 65 -7.23 5.32 8.02
N HIS A 66 -7.49 5.04 6.73
CA HIS A 66 -8.17 3.82 6.30
C HIS A 66 -7.38 2.55 6.67
N TYR A 67 -6.05 2.60 6.53
CA TYR A 67 -5.15 1.48 6.77
C TYR A 67 -4.27 1.69 8.00
N GLU A 68 -4.69 2.45 9.01
CA GLU A 68 -3.86 2.87 10.15
C GLU A 68 -3.06 1.72 10.78
N ASN A 69 -3.71 0.57 10.95
CA ASN A 69 -3.18 -0.59 11.64
C ASN A 69 -2.82 -1.76 10.71
N ALA A 70 -2.67 -1.48 9.41
CA ALA A 70 -2.27 -2.48 8.43
C ALA A 70 -0.76 -2.73 8.40
N VAL A 71 -0.39 -3.96 8.05
CA VAL A 71 0.97 -4.35 7.72
C VAL A 71 1.03 -4.73 6.25
N TRP A 72 2.03 -4.21 5.55
CA TRP A 72 2.23 -4.40 4.12
C TRP A 72 3.52 -5.17 3.89
N VAL A 73 3.44 -6.23 3.08
CA VAL A 73 4.60 -7.03 2.70
C VAL A 73 4.91 -6.77 1.24
N ILE A 74 6.06 -6.15 0.97
CA ILE A 74 6.55 -5.97 -0.40
C ILE A 74 7.15 -7.30 -0.87
N ASN A 75 6.66 -7.81 -2.01
CA ASN A 75 7.11 -9.07 -2.61
C ASN A 75 8.36 -8.91 -3.49
#